data_AF-A0A2V6JG92-F1
#
_entry.id   AF-A0A2V6JG92-F1
#
_cell.length_a   1.000
_cell.length_b   1.000
_cell.length_c   1.000
_cell.angle_alpha   90.00
_cell.angle_beta   90.00
_cell.angle_gamma   90.00
#
_symmetry.space_group_name_H-M   'P 1'
#
loop_
_entity.id
_entity.type
_entity.pdbx_description
1 polymer ?
#
loop_
_entity_poly.entity_id
_entity_poly.type
_entity_poly.pdbx_seq_one_letter_code
_entity_poly.pdbx_strand_id
1 'polypeptide(L)'
;MALIHCYDCGKEISSLATACPSCGAPPRATIDTSSLPTQTSRAKQFFFGTIAVLTGIVLVLVIRVLTYQPKNLSVATSPTSTTAGATPTSSAPVEVALQSPPSLVSTKTPYASDVSVATAPPRGATYQVIGIPPSDYLNVREGAGSDYEVVTKLGPGTGGILLGTKRVAKGATTWQEITVNGQTGWVNAAYIALETQAPTSPTESATAP
;
A
#
# COMPACT_ATOMS: atom_id res chain seq x y z
N MET A 1 -26.61 -4.57 -7.23
CA MET A 1 -25.33 -4.92 -6.58
C MET A 1 -24.44 -3.69 -6.63
N ALA A 2 -23.85 -3.25 -5.52
CA ALA A 2 -22.96 -2.09 -5.55
C ALA A 2 -21.57 -2.51 -6.03
N LEU A 3 -21.01 -1.79 -7.01
CA LEU A 3 -19.61 -1.88 -7.38
C LEU A 3 -18.80 -1.03 -6.40
N ILE A 4 -17.68 -1.58 -5.92
CA ILE A 4 -16.71 -0.89 -5.08
C ILE A 4 -15.34 -0.98 -5.73
N HIS A 5 -14.46 -0.01 -5.47
CA HIS A 5 -13.06 -0.09 -5.91
C HIS A 5 -12.23 -0.91 -4.92
N CYS A 6 -11.44 -1.85 -5.43
CA CYS A 6 -10.46 -2.57 -4.63
C CYS A 6 -9.41 -1.58 -4.07
N TYR A 7 -9.16 -1.62 -2.76
CA TYR A 7 -8.22 -0.71 -2.11
C TYR A 7 -6.75 -0.96 -2.47
N ASP A 8 -6.45 -2.15 -3.01
CA ASP A 8 -5.10 -2.55 -3.38
C ASP A 8 -4.82 -2.20 -4.86
N CYS A 9 -5.67 -2.68 -5.77
CA CYS A 9 -5.45 -2.52 -7.20
C CYS A 9 -6.31 -1.45 -7.91
N GLY A 10 -7.25 -0.82 -7.21
CA GLY A 10 -8.12 0.24 -7.74
C GLY A 10 -9.21 -0.22 -8.73
N LYS A 11 -9.20 -1.48 -9.16
CA LYS A 11 -10.21 -2.02 -10.09
C LYS A 11 -11.56 -2.18 -9.41
N GLU A 12 -12.63 -2.03 -10.19
CA GLU A 12 -13.99 -2.26 -9.73
C GLU A 12 -14.22 -3.75 -9.43
N ILE A 13 -14.79 -4.04 -8.26
CA ILE A 13 -15.17 -5.36 -7.80
C ILE A 13 -16.57 -5.32 -7.20
N SER A 14 -17.23 -6.48 -7.14
CA SER A 14 -18.50 -6.62 -6.42
C SER A 14 -18.28 -6.44 -4.92
N SER A 15 -19.19 -5.71 -4.26
CA SER A 15 -19.26 -5.61 -2.79
C SER A 15 -19.48 -6.95 -2.07
N LEU A 16 -19.81 -8.02 -2.80
CA LEU A 16 -19.98 -9.38 -2.29
C LEU A 16 -18.77 -10.30 -2.55
N ALA A 17 -17.69 -9.80 -3.17
CA ALA A 17 -16.56 -10.63 -3.54
C ALA A 17 -15.71 -11.04 -2.31
N THR A 18 -15.51 -12.35 -2.12
CA THR A 18 -14.64 -12.93 -1.09
C THR A 18 -13.16 -12.56 -1.25
N ALA A 19 -12.74 -12.16 -2.46
CA ALA A 19 -11.45 -11.57 -2.75
C ALA A 19 -11.52 -10.77 -4.06
N CYS A 20 -10.62 -9.80 -4.24
CA CYS A 20 -10.50 -9.12 -5.53
C CYS A 20 -9.93 -10.10 -6.59
N PRO A 21 -10.62 -10.34 -7.71
CA PRO A 21 -10.15 -11.27 -8.74
C PRO A 21 -8.87 -10.81 -9.45
N SER A 22 -8.54 -9.51 -9.38
CA SER A 22 -7.35 -8.96 -10.05
C SER A 22 -6.08 -9.01 -9.19
N CYS A 23 -6.20 -8.92 -7.86
CA CYS A 23 -5.03 -8.82 -6.99
C CYS A 23 -4.99 -9.82 -5.84
N GLY A 24 -6.11 -10.51 -5.58
CA GLY A 24 -6.25 -11.40 -4.44
C GLY A 24 -6.44 -10.70 -3.10
N ALA A 25 -6.58 -9.37 -3.07
CA ALA A 25 -6.83 -8.65 -1.82
C ALA A 25 -8.16 -9.12 -1.18
N PRO A 26 -8.17 -9.49 0.11
CA PRO A 26 -9.40 -9.84 0.80
C PRO A 26 -10.32 -8.61 0.91
N PRO A 27 -11.65 -8.78 1.00
CA PRO A 27 -12.55 -7.67 1.30
C PRO A 27 -12.12 -7.07 2.63
N ARG A 28 -12.05 -5.74 2.73
CA ARG A 28 -11.93 -5.10 4.03
C ARG A 28 -13.09 -5.60 4.87
N ALA A 29 -12.80 -6.19 6.03
CA ALA A 29 -13.80 -6.35 7.06
C ALA A 29 -14.31 -4.96 7.39
N THR A 30 -15.39 -4.55 6.74
CA THR A 30 -16.24 -3.49 7.26
C THR A 30 -16.57 -3.95 8.65
N ILE A 31 -16.01 -3.26 9.65
CA ILE A 31 -16.47 -3.34 11.02
C ILE A 31 -17.99 -3.26 10.91
N ASP A 32 -18.63 -4.38 11.15
CA ASP A 32 -20.07 -4.52 11.12
C ASP A 32 -20.58 -3.65 12.26
N THR A 33 -20.84 -2.38 11.94
CA THR A 33 -21.68 -1.53 12.76
C THR A 33 -23.13 -1.94 12.47
N SER A 34 -23.41 -3.22 12.69
CA SER A 34 -24.71 -3.86 12.53
C SER A 34 -24.84 -5.02 13.53
N SER A 35 -24.46 -4.75 14.77
CA SER A 35 -25.03 -5.42 15.94
C SER A 35 -24.98 -4.46 17.12
N LEU A 36 -25.79 -3.41 17.05
CA LEU A 36 -26.16 -2.69 18.26
C LEU A 36 -27.09 -3.61 19.06
N PRO A 37 -26.71 -4.09 20.26
CA PRO A 37 -27.63 -4.82 21.09
C PRO A 37 -28.81 -3.91 21.44
N THR A 38 -30.00 -4.46 21.28
CA THR A 38 -31.26 -3.92 21.76
C THR A 38 -31.12 -3.50 23.23
N GLN A 39 -30.96 -2.20 23.50
CA GLN A 39 -31.25 -1.65 24.81
C GLN A 39 -32.62 -1.00 24.79
N THR A 40 -33.57 -1.77 25.30
CA THR A 40 -34.82 -1.27 25.85
C THR A 40 -34.49 -0.35 27.02
N SER A 41 -34.49 0.98 26.81
CA SER A 41 -34.59 1.95 27.91
C SER A 41 -35.73 2.92 27.64
N ARG A 42 -36.89 2.49 28.14
CA ARG A 42 -37.79 3.27 29.00
C ARG A 42 -37.67 4.80 28.89
N ALA A 43 -38.62 5.35 28.14
CA ALA A 43 -39.44 6.51 28.47
C ALA A 43 -38.76 7.87 28.76
N LYS A 44 -39.16 8.81 27.87
CA LYS A 44 -39.67 10.15 28.19
C LYS A 44 -38.69 11.32 28.05
N GLN A 45 -39.04 12.18 27.09
CA GLN A 45 -38.71 13.61 26.93
C GLN A 45 -37.32 13.94 26.39
N PHE A 46 -37.27 14.65 25.25
CA PHE A 46 -36.34 15.75 24.87
C PHE A 46 -36.26 15.95 23.34
N PHE A 47 -37.38 15.87 22.61
CA PHE A 47 -37.40 15.98 21.14
C PHE A 47 -37.80 17.35 20.55
N PHE A 48 -37.94 18.41 21.35
CA PHE A 48 -38.42 19.70 20.84
C PHE A 48 -37.36 20.81 20.71
N GLY A 49 -36.18 20.69 21.33
CA GLY A 49 -35.17 21.76 21.33
C GLY A 49 -34.22 21.76 20.11
N THR A 50 -33.89 20.58 19.57
CA THR A 50 -32.86 20.43 18.53
C THR A 50 -33.33 20.80 17.13
N ILE A 51 -34.63 20.64 16.85
CA ILE A 51 -35.22 20.94 15.54
C ILE A 51 -35.21 22.46 15.28
N ALA A 52 -35.48 23.30 16.29
CA ALA A 52 -35.48 24.76 16.16
C ALA A 52 -34.09 25.34 15.85
N VAL A 53 -33.04 24.76 16.45
CA VAL A 53 -31.65 25.21 16.26
C VAL A 53 -31.16 24.88 14.85
N LEU A 54 -31.45 23.66 14.36
CA LEU A 54 -31.05 23.26 13.00
C LEU A 54 -31.81 24.07 11.93
N THR A 55 -33.10 24.34 12.13
CA THR A 55 -33.85 25.20 11.19
C THR A 55 -33.32 26.64 11.18
N GLY A 56 -32.91 27.18 12.33
CA GLY A 56 -32.31 28.51 12.42
C GLY A 56 -30.96 28.61 11.69
N ILE A 57 -30.09 27.61 11.85
CA ILE A 57 -28.77 27.57 11.19
C ILE A 57 -28.91 27.48 9.67
N VAL A 58 -29.82 26.63 9.18
CA VAL A 58 -30.08 26.50 7.73
C VAL A 58 -30.63 27.80 7.15
N LEU A 59 -31.56 28.47 7.85
CA LEU A 59 -32.12 29.74 7.41
C LEU A 59 -31.04 30.83 7.28
N VAL A 60 -30.11 30.91 8.25
CA VAL A 60 -28.99 31.87 8.21
C VAL A 60 -28.04 31.59 7.04
N LEU A 61 -27.76 30.32 6.74
CA LEU A 61 -26.91 29.93 5.62
C LEU A 61 -27.57 30.25 4.27
N VAL A 62 -28.88 30.02 4.13
CA VAL A 62 -29.63 30.38 2.91
C VAL A 62 -29.65 31.89 2.70
N ILE A 63 -29.87 32.70 3.75
CA ILE A 63 -29.81 34.17 3.65
C ILE A 63 -28.40 34.65 3.24
N ARG A 64 -27.33 34.02 3.76
CA ARG A 64 -25.95 34.32 3.38
C ARG A 64 -25.67 34.01 1.91
N VAL A 65 -26.22 32.91 1.37
CA VAL A 65 -26.09 32.56 -0.04
C VAL A 65 -26.91 33.50 -0.93
N LEU A 66 -28.12 33.87 -0.52
CA LEU A 66 -28.99 34.78 -1.27
C LEU A 66 -28.49 36.23 -1.29
N THR A 67 -27.70 36.64 -0.31
CA THR A 67 -27.09 37.99 -0.23
C THR A 67 -25.68 38.05 -0.81
N TYR A 68 -25.09 36.91 -1.18
CA TYR A 68 -23.79 36.84 -1.83
C TYR A 68 -23.92 37.20 -3.31
N GLN A 69 -23.71 38.48 -3.62
CA GLN A 69 -23.56 38.95 -5.00
C GLN A 69 -22.25 38.41 -5.60
N PRO A 70 -22.30 37.65 -6.70
CA PRO A 70 -21.09 37.24 -7.40
C PRO A 70 -20.49 38.49 -8.07
N LYS A 71 -19.29 38.88 -7.65
CA LYS A 71 -18.47 39.85 -8.38
C LYS A 71 -18.07 39.21 -9.70
N ASN A 72 -18.82 39.53 -10.74
CA ASN A 72 -18.57 39.12 -12.11
C ASN A 72 -17.45 39.99 -12.68
N LEU A 73 -16.29 39.40 -12.98
CA LEU A 73 -15.30 40.01 -13.88
C LEU A 73 -15.23 39.16 -15.15
N SER A 74 -15.87 39.70 -16.19
CA SER A 74 -15.76 39.32 -17.58
C SER A 74 -14.40 39.71 -18.15
N VAL A 75 -13.68 38.80 -18.82
CA VAL A 75 -12.79 39.03 -20.00
C VAL A 75 -12.68 37.68 -20.73
N ALA A 76 -13.49 37.46 -21.77
CA ALA A 76 -13.19 37.62 -23.21
C ALA A 76 -12.49 36.41 -23.88
N THR A 77 -13.31 35.65 -24.61
CA THR A 77 -13.14 35.00 -25.95
C THR A 77 -11.81 35.28 -26.69
N SER A 78 -11.16 34.33 -27.40
CA SER A 78 -11.68 33.48 -28.49
C SER A 78 -10.62 32.43 -28.98
N PRO A 79 -10.98 31.51 -29.91
CA PRO A 79 -10.23 30.29 -30.26
C PRO A 79 -9.44 30.39 -31.59
N THR A 80 -8.45 29.48 -31.79
CA THR A 80 -7.89 29.15 -33.12
C THR A 80 -7.59 27.66 -33.23
N SER A 81 -8.21 27.03 -34.23
CA SER A 81 -8.01 25.65 -34.69
C SER A 81 -6.90 25.56 -35.76
N THR A 82 -6.56 24.31 -36.15
CA THR A 82 -5.98 23.91 -37.47
C THR A 82 -4.42 23.86 -37.45
N THR A 83 -3.67 22.85 -37.92
CA THR A 83 -3.89 21.80 -38.93
C THR A 83 -2.85 20.66 -38.86
N ALA A 84 -3.20 19.54 -39.50
CA ALA A 84 -2.46 18.37 -40.03
C ALA A 84 -0.91 18.42 -40.10
N GLY A 85 -0.16 17.31 -40.11
CA GLY A 85 -0.48 15.89 -40.32
C GLY A 85 0.79 15.15 -40.79
N ALA A 86 0.63 13.85 -41.04
CA ALA A 86 1.51 12.94 -41.79
C ALA A 86 2.77 12.36 -41.09
N THR A 87 2.64 11.09 -40.68
CA THR A 87 3.64 10.02 -40.91
C THR A 87 3.90 9.87 -42.42
N PRO A 88 5.08 9.39 -42.88
CA PRO A 88 5.43 7.97 -42.77
C PRO A 88 6.94 7.65 -42.59
N THR A 89 7.20 6.41 -42.16
CA THR A 89 8.25 5.47 -42.59
C THR A 89 9.58 6.02 -43.13
N SER A 90 10.72 5.65 -42.53
CA SER A 90 11.83 4.98 -43.26
C SER A 90 13.03 4.66 -42.36
N SER A 91 13.41 3.37 -42.35
CA SER A 91 14.79 2.85 -42.37
C SER A 91 15.72 3.04 -41.16
N ALA A 92 15.98 1.92 -40.47
CA ALA A 92 17.32 1.57 -40.00
C ALA A 92 18.21 1.27 -41.23
N PRO A 93 19.55 1.45 -41.15
CA PRO A 93 20.38 0.33 -40.72
C PRO A 93 21.65 0.70 -39.91
N VAL A 94 22.12 -0.32 -39.17
CA VAL A 94 23.45 -0.61 -38.60
C VAL A 94 24.59 0.41 -38.72
N GLU A 95 25.32 0.67 -37.61
CA GLU A 95 26.79 0.56 -37.62
C GLU A 95 27.37 0.39 -36.19
N VAL A 96 28.40 -0.44 -36.16
CA VAL A 96 29.25 -0.97 -35.10
C VAL A 96 30.10 0.09 -34.41
N ALA A 97 30.25 0.02 -33.09
CA ALA A 97 31.50 0.42 -32.42
C ALA A 97 31.65 -0.28 -31.06
N LEU A 98 32.62 -1.20 -30.98
CA LEU A 98 33.29 -1.54 -29.73
C LEU A 98 33.91 -0.26 -29.15
N GLN A 99 33.83 -0.07 -27.82
CA GLN A 99 34.99 0.32 -27.01
C GLN A 99 34.73 0.18 -25.51
N SER A 100 35.77 -0.33 -24.86
CA SER A 100 35.86 -0.92 -23.52
C SER A 100 35.70 0.07 -22.35
N PRO A 101 35.36 -0.43 -21.14
CA PRO A 101 35.29 0.38 -19.92
C PRO A 101 36.66 0.64 -19.29
N PRO A 102 36.89 1.80 -18.65
CA PRO A 102 37.97 1.95 -17.68
C PRO A 102 37.50 1.73 -16.23
N SER A 103 38.39 1.07 -15.51
CA SER A 103 38.31 0.53 -14.15
C SER A 103 38.25 1.55 -13.01
N LEU A 104 37.61 1.09 -11.94
CA LEU A 104 37.90 1.27 -10.50
C LEU A 104 38.93 2.34 -10.10
N VAL A 105 38.48 3.30 -9.27
CA VAL A 105 39.31 3.90 -8.22
C VAL A 105 38.53 3.93 -6.91
N SER A 106 38.95 3.03 -6.01
CA SER A 106 38.74 3.15 -4.56
C SER A 106 39.48 4.37 -4.05
N THR A 107 38.80 5.26 -3.34
CA THR A 107 39.46 6.17 -2.38
C THR A 107 38.83 5.98 -1.01
N LYS A 108 39.63 5.33 -0.16
CA LYS A 108 39.49 5.19 1.28
C LYS A 108 39.75 6.56 1.93
N THR A 109 38.91 7.00 2.86
CA THR A 109 39.32 7.93 3.94
C THR A 109 38.47 7.63 5.19
N PRO A 110 39.08 7.52 6.38
CA PRO A 110 38.45 6.97 7.57
C PRO A 110 37.83 8.03 8.50
N TYR A 111 36.77 7.60 9.20
CA TYR A 111 36.42 7.89 10.60
C TYR A 111 36.33 9.35 11.09
N ALA A 112 35.10 9.82 11.33
CA ALA A 112 34.78 10.64 12.50
C ALA A 112 33.34 10.39 12.93
N SER A 113 33.21 9.98 14.18
CA SER A 113 32.04 9.56 14.92
C SER A 113 30.98 10.66 15.05
N ASP A 114 29.70 10.30 14.96
CA ASP A 114 28.77 10.63 16.03
C ASP A 114 27.60 9.63 16.07
N VAL A 115 27.27 9.21 17.30
CA VAL A 115 26.37 8.14 17.65
C VAL A 115 24.94 8.65 17.57
N SER A 116 24.26 8.37 16.47
CA SER A 116 22.80 8.31 16.46
C SER A 116 22.41 6.84 16.53
N VAL A 117 22.01 6.39 17.73
CA VAL A 117 21.29 5.12 17.91
C VAL A 117 19.92 5.28 17.25
N ALA A 118 19.89 5.18 15.93
CA ALA A 118 18.73 4.68 15.24
C ALA A 118 18.61 3.22 15.66
N THR A 119 17.46 2.84 16.22
CA THR A 119 17.08 1.44 16.46
C THR A 119 16.99 0.74 15.11
N ALA A 120 18.13 0.39 14.54
CA ALA A 120 18.23 -0.45 13.37
C ALA A 120 17.77 -1.86 13.79
N PRO A 121 16.94 -2.54 12.98
CA PRO A 121 16.59 -3.91 13.25
C PRO A 121 17.87 -4.75 13.41
N PRO A 122 17.89 -5.74 14.32
CA PRO A 122 19.07 -6.54 14.58
C PRO A 122 19.55 -7.18 13.27
N ARG A 123 20.87 -7.13 13.03
CA ARG A 123 21.46 -7.74 11.85
C ARG A 123 21.19 -9.24 11.90
N GLY A 124 20.58 -9.79 10.86
CA GLY A 124 20.17 -11.20 10.84
C GLY A 124 18.77 -11.48 11.41
N ALA A 125 17.95 -10.44 11.64
CA ALA A 125 16.53 -10.62 11.87
C ALA A 125 15.85 -11.31 10.68
N THR A 126 15.16 -12.42 10.94
CA THR A 126 14.25 -13.04 9.98
C THR A 126 12.81 -12.65 10.31
N TYR A 127 11.96 -12.77 9.30
CA TYR A 127 10.55 -12.48 9.37
C TYR A 127 9.76 -13.73 8.99
N GLN A 128 8.50 -13.78 9.42
CA GLN A 128 7.57 -14.85 9.10
C GLN A 128 6.24 -14.31 8.57
N VAL A 129 5.54 -15.12 7.78
CA VAL A 129 4.18 -14.82 7.31
C VAL A 129 3.18 -14.89 8.48
N ILE A 130 2.37 -13.85 8.63
CA ILE A 130 1.32 -13.74 9.66
C ILE A 130 -0.03 -13.34 9.06
N GLY A 131 -1.12 -13.63 9.79
CA GLY A 131 -2.46 -13.12 9.45
C GLY A 131 -3.11 -13.75 8.22
N ILE A 132 -2.51 -14.77 7.62
CA ILE A 132 -3.05 -15.54 6.50
C ILE A 132 -3.70 -16.84 7.03
N PRO A 133 -4.94 -17.20 6.62
CA PRO A 133 -5.57 -18.46 6.99
C PRO A 133 -4.78 -19.70 6.49
N PRO A 134 -4.91 -20.88 7.14
CA PRO A 134 -4.25 -22.12 6.73
C PRO A 134 -4.49 -22.56 5.28
N SER A 135 -5.61 -22.14 4.69
CA SER A 135 -6.03 -22.48 3.32
C SER A 135 -5.63 -21.43 2.26
N ASP A 136 -4.84 -20.43 2.63
CA ASP A 136 -4.48 -19.30 1.76
C ASP A 136 -2.96 -19.04 1.79
N TYR A 137 -2.49 -18.07 1.01
CA TYR A 137 -1.08 -17.76 0.83
C TYR A 137 -0.80 -16.26 0.66
N LEU A 138 0.40 -15.85 1.05
CA LEU A 138 0.96 -14.54 0.72
C LEU A 138 1.64 -14.60 -0.65
N ASN A 139 1.17 -13.79 -1.60
CA ASN A 139 1.81 -13.66 -2.91
C ASN A 139 3.10 -12.84 -2.82
N VAL A 140 4.18 -13.34 -3.42
CA VAL A 140 5.42 -12.61 -3.68
C VAL A 140 5.40 -12.19 -5.15
N ARG A 141 5.55 -10.89 -5.42
CA ARG A 141 5.41 -10.30 -6.75
C ARG A 141 6.72 -9.73 -7.29
N GLU A 142 6.83 -9.57 -8.60
CA GLU A 142 8.02 -8.98 -9.26
C GLU A 142 8.25 -7.51 -8.88
N GLY A 143 7.18 -6.78 -8.55
CA GLY A 143 7.23 -5.37 -8.23
C GLY A 143 6.28 -4.96 -7.11
N ALA A 144 6.45 -3.71 -6.68
CA ALA A 144 5.73 -3.11 -5.56
C ALA A 144 4.29 -2.73 -5.91
N GLY A 145 3.45 -3.73 -6.17
CA GLY A 145 2.07 -3.51 -6.58
C GLY A 145 1.35 -4.80 -6.92
N SER A 146 0.03 -4.74 -6.84
CA SER A 146 -0.87 -5.84 -7.19
C SER A 146 -0.93 -6.17 -8.68
N ASP A 147 -0.47 -5.24 -9.51
CA ASP A 147 -0.42 -5.29 -10.98
C ASP A 147 0.82 -6.00 -11.52
N TYR A 148 1.78 -6.32 -10.66
CA TYR A 148 2.95 -7.11 -11.02
C TYR A 148 2.67 -8.61 -10.90
N GLU A 149 3.34 -9.41 -11.74
CA GLU A 149 3.21 -10.87 -11.74
C GLU A 149 3.61 -11.49 -10.40
N VAL A 150 2.97 -12.63 -10.08
CA VAL A 150 3.28 -13.42 -8.88
C VAL A 150 4.42 -14.39 -9.22
N VAL A 151 5.57 -14.24 -8.56
CA VAL A 151 6.74 -15.12 -8.76
C VAL A 151 6.73 -16.34 -7.85
N THR A 152 6.18 -16.21 -6.65
CA THR A 152 6.03 -17.33 -5.71
C THR A 152 4.94 -17.05 -4.67
N LYS A 153 4.60 -18.07 -3.89
CA LYS A 153 3.57 -18.03 -2.84
C LYS A 153 4.16 -18.56 -1.53
N LEU A 154 3.89 -17.86 -0.43
CA LEU A 154 4.33 -18.24 0.91
C LEU A 154 3.13 -18.68 1.74
N GLY A 155 3.23 -19.86 2.36
CA GLY A 155 2.23 -20.35 3.28
C GLY A 155 2.25 -19.60 4.62
N PRO A 156 1.17 -19.70 5.42
CA PRO A 156 1.13 -19.09 6.74
C PRO A 156 2.24 -19.64 7.65
N GLY A 157 2.88 -18.77 8.41
CA GLY A 157 3.99 -19.14 9.30
C GLY A 157 5.32 -19.41 8.59
N THR A 158 5.40 -19.26 7.26
CA THR A 158 6.69 -19.40 6.54
C THR A 158 7.68 -18.38 7.08
N GLY A 159 8.76 -18.86 7.72
CA GLY A 159 9.82 -18.05 8.33
C GLY A 159 11.05 -17.87 7.42
N GLY A 160 12.14 -17.36 7.98
CA GLY A 160 13.40 -17.17 7.24
C GLY A 160 13.36 -16.07 6.17
N ILE A 161 12.38 -15.18 6.23
CA ILE A 161 12.23 -14.07 5.29
C ILE A 161 13.22 -12.96 5.67
N LEU A 162 14.07 -12.55 4.74
CA LEU A 162 14.96 -11.40 4.90
C LEU A 162 14.30 -10.17 4.27
N LEU A 163 14.35 -9.02 4.96
CA LEU A 163 13.91 -7.77 4.35
C LEU A 163 14.96 -7.22 3.39
N GLY A 164 14.52 -6.85 2.19
CA GLY A 164 15.25 -5.98 1.30
C GLY A 164 15.29 -4.53 1.81
N THR A 165 16.06 -3.69 1.14
CA THR A 165 16.25 -2.29 1.54
C THR A 165 15.11 -1.38 1.09
N LYS A 166 14.25 -1.88 0.18
CA LYS A 166 13.20 -1.07 -0.44
C LYS A 166 11.83 -1.33 0.18
N ARG A 167 11.08 -0.23 0.34
CA ARG A 167 9.70 -0.21 0.82
C ARG A 167 8.93 0.88 0.07
N VAL A 168 7.74 0.56 -0.43
CA VAL A 168 6.96 1.43 -1.32
C VAL A 168 5.51 1.42 -0.89
N ALA A 169 4.92 2.60 -0.68
CA ALA A 169 3.48 2.73 -0.48
C ALA A 169 2.77 2.92 -1.83
N LYS A 170 1.77 2.09 -2.13
CA LYS A 170 0.92 2.20 -3.33
C LYS A 170 -0.54 2.10 -2.88
N GLY A 171 -1.27 3.22 -2.96
CA GLY A 171 -2.64 3.30 -2.43
C GLY A 171 -2.65 3.08 -0.91
N ALA A 172 -3.52 2.18 -0.44
CA ALA A 172 -3.58 1.80 0.98
C ALA A 172 -2.60 0.69 1.38
N THR A 173 -1.81 0.17 0.43
CA THR A 173 -0.91 -0.97 0.65
C THR A 173 0.53 -0.50 0.74
N THR A 174 1.26 -1.01 1.73
CA THR A 174 2.72 -0.86 1.80
C THR A 174 3.38 -2.16 1.35
N TRP A 175 4.21 -2.07 0.32
CA TRP A 175 4.96 -3.17 -0.26
C TRP A 175 6.37 -3.17 0.32
N GLN A 176 6.84 -4.35 0.73
CA GLN A 176 8.17 -4.59 1.26
C GLN A 176 8.91 -5.55 0.33
N GLU A 177 10.10 -5.14 -0.12
CA GLU A 177 11.02 -6.04 -0.81
C GLU A 177 11.51 -7.08 0.20
N ILE A 178 11.52 -8.34 -0.20
CA ILE A 178 11.98 -9.46 0.63
C ILE A 178 12.86 -10.40 -0.20
N THR A 179 13.67 -11.17 0.49
CA THR A 179 14.36 -12.35 -0.06
C THR A 179 14.00 -13.57 0.78
N VAL A 180 13.56 -14.63 0.12
CA VAL A 180 13.20 -15.91 0.76
C VAL A 180 13.67 -17.05 -0.14
N ASN A 181 14.35 -18.03 0.42
CA ASN A 181 14.92 -19.16 -0.34
C ASN A 181 15.78 -18.73 -1.56
N GLY A 182 16.49 -17.61 -1.44
CA GLY A 182 17.32 -17.06 -2.52
C GLY A 182 16.56 -16.31 -3.62
N GLN A 183 15.23 -16.17 -3.52
CA GLN A 183 14.41 -15.46 -4.49
C GLN A 183 13.94 -14.12 -3.91
N THR A 184 14.14 -13.04 -4.67
CA THR A 184 13.76 -11.68 -4.28
C THR A 184 12.44 -11.28 -4.92
N GLY A 185 11.57 -10.62 -4.16
CA GLY A 185 10.32 -10.06 -4.67
C GLY A 185 9.63 -9.17 -3.65
N TRP A 186 8.36 -8.84 -3.89
CA TRP A 186 7.61 -7.87 -3.12
C TRP A 186 6.36 -8.48 -2.50
N VAL A 187 6.16 -8.20 -1.21
CA VAL A 187 4.97 -8.65 -0.46
C VAL A 187 4.26 -7.46 0.19
N ASN A 188 2.99 -7.61 0.49
CA ASN A 188 2.28 -6.65 1.35
C ASN A 188 2.85 -6.77 2.78
N ALA A 189 3.43 -5.68 3.27
CA ALA A 189 4.14 -5.61 4.55
C ALA A 189 3.25 -5.88 5.77
N ALA A 190 1.91 -5.82 5.62
CA ALA A 190 0.98 -6.13 6.70
C ALA A 190 0.95 -7.61 7.09
N TYR A 191 1.44 -8.51 6.22
CA TYR A 191 1.39 -9.96 6.41
C TYR A 191 2.75 -10.59 6.75
N ILE A 192 3.72 -9.79 7.15
CA ILE A 192 5.01 -10.26 7.66
C ILE A 192 5.32 -9.59 9.00
N ALA A 193 5.88 -10.35 9.93
CA ALA A 193 6.33 -9.85 11.23
C ALA A 193 7.65 -10.47 11.63
N LEU A 194 8.33 -9.83 12.57
CA LEU A 194 9.60 -10.34 13.10
C LEU A 194 9.40 -11.77 13.62
N GLU A 195 10.24 -12.68 13.16
CA GLU A 195 10.24 -14.05 13.64
C GLU A 195 10.76 -14.06 15.07
N THR A 196 9.88 -14.43 16.01
CA THR A 196 10.28 -14.57 17.40
C THR A 196 10.88 -15.95 17.56
N GLN A 197 12.22 -16.02 17.57
CA GLN A 197 12.90 -17.27 17.89
C GLN A 197 12.48 -17.67 19.32
N ALA A 198 11.82 -18.81 19.46
CA ALA A 198 11.77 -19.46 20.76
C ALA A 198 13.23 -19.68 21.21
N PRO A 199 13.60 -19.45 22.47
CA PRO A 199 14.94 -19.72 22.93
C PRO A 199 15.20 -21.21 22.82
N THR A 200 15.81 -21.65 21.72
CA THR A 200 16.51 -22.94 21.68
C THR A 200 17.76 -22.74 22.50
N SER A 201 17.69 -23.08 23.78
CA SER A 201 18.88 -23.29 24.59
C SER A 201 19.84 -24.18 23.79
N PRO A 202 21.12 -23.79 23.62
CA PRO A 202 22.07 -24.66 22.96
C PRO A 202 22.19 -25.93 23.81
N THR A 203 21.75 -27.07 23.27
CA THR A 203 22.18 -28.37 23.78
C THR A 203 23.66 -28.48 23.43
N GLU A 204 24.48 -28.05 24.37
CA GLU A 204 25.93 -28.24 24.42
C GLU A 204 26.22 -29.75 24.42
N SER A 205 26.32 -30.35 23.23
CA SER A 205 27.05 -31.60 23.04
C SER A 205 28.55 -31.28 23.12
N ALA A 206 29.02 -31.03 24.33
CA ALA A 206 30.43 -31.14 24.67
C ALA A 206 30.79 -32.63 24.72
N THR A 207 31.23 -33.19 23.59
CA THR A 207 32.04 -34.41 23.60
C THR A 207 33.46 -33.99 23.97
N ALA A 208 33.81 -34.22 25.23
CA ALA A 208 35.15 -34.06 25.79
C ALA A 208 36.13 -35.11 25.20
N PRO A 209 37.46 -34.85 25.21
CA PRO A 209 38.46 -35.58 24.42
C PRO A 209 38.75 -37.01 24.89
#